data_AF-A0AAW9FVG5-F1
#
_entry.id   AF-A0AAW9FVG5-F1
#
_cell.length_a   1.000
_cell.length_b   1.000
_cell.length_c   1.000
_cell.angle_alpha   90.00
_cell.angle_beta   90.00
_cell.angle_gamma   90.00
#
_symmetry.space_group_name_H-M   'P 1'
#
loop_
_entity.id
_entity.type
_entity.pdbx_description
1 polymer ?
#
loop_
_entity_poly.entity_id
_entity_poly.type
_entity_poly.pdbx_seq_one_letter_code
_entity_poly.pdbx_strand_id
1 'polypeptide(L)'
;MIKKEAVQDFLKEVEVDDLVKNIQIMGDSVFIDMVAHSPAMHEKKKLEVAMKQAFTSHFGENVTLKLKIDSPEQSEIQQNQIKGKQIPGIKNIIAIASGKGGVGKSTVAANMAVTLAKMGFSVGLLDADIYGPSVPTMFDTVGAKPISVEENGRNLMKPIESYGVKLLSIGYFSGANQAVVWRGPMAAKALNQMLRDAAWGELDFLLLDLPPGTGDIHLSIIQEVPVTGAVIVSTPQHVALADVRKGIGMFQMDSINIPVLGLIENMAYFTPAELPENKYYIFGKEGAKNLAEDLGIPVLGEIPLIQSIREAGDVGRPVALQEGTGIADIYTKTAQNMIESLVERNENLPPTEAVKITTMAGCSPKK
;
A
#
# COMPACT_ATOMS: atom_id res chain seq x y z
N MET A 1 4.22 50.75 18.09
CA MET A 1 5.22 49.95 17.36
C MET A 1 5.68 48.83 18.29
N ILE A 2 5.45 47.58 17.91
CA ILE A 2 5.71 46.42 18.78
C ILE A 2 7.20 46.17 18.83
N LYS A 3 7.73 45.98 20.04
CA LYS A 3 9.13 45.63 20.24
C LYS A 3 9.31 44.13 20.07
N LYS A 4 10.43 43.74 19.45
CA LYS A 4 10.81 42.32 19.30
C LYS A 4 10.89 41.59 20.64
N GLU A 5 11.35 42.29 21.69
CA GLU A 5 11.42 41.78 23.06
C GLU A 5 10.04 41.33 23.57
N ALA A 6 9.00 42.14 23.37
CA ALA A 6 7.65 41.81 23.82
C ALA A 6 7.09 40.55 23.12
N VAL A 7 7.40 40.37 21.82
CA VAL A 7 7.01 39.14 21.08
C VAL A 7 7.78 37.92 21.60
N GLN A 8 9.05 38.07 21.94
CA GLN A 8 9.86 36.98 22.51
C GLN A 8 9.38 36.58 23.91
N ASP A 9 8.98 37.55 24.74
CA ASP A 9 8.43 37.28 26.07
C ASP A 9 7.08 36.55 25.98
N PHE A 10 6.21 36.96 25.06
CA PHE A 10 4.96 36.23 24.77
C PHE A 10 5.23 34.78 24.33
N LEU A 11 6.20 34.56 23.44
CA LEU A 11 6.53 33.20 22.95
C LEU A 11 7.05 32.28 24.07
N LYS A 12 7.74 32.83 25.07
CA LYS A 12 8.14 32.10 26.28
C LYS A 12 6.95 31.83 27.20
N GLU A 13 6.04 32.79 27.34
CA GLU A 13 4.84 32.66 28.17
C GLU A 13 3.92 31.54 27.66
N VAL A 14 3.84 31.36 26.34
CA VAL A 14 3.06 30.28 25.71
C VAL A 14 3.88 28.99 25.46
N GLU A 15 5.11 28.91 25.97
CA GLU A 15 5.99 27.72 25.89
C GLU A 15 6.22 27.19 24.45
N VAL A 16 6.45 28.08 23.49
CA VAL A 16 6.74 27.71 22.09
C VAL A 16 8.00 28.37 21.55
N ASP A 17 8.80 29.02 22.41
CA ASP A 17 10.01 29.75 21.99
C ASP A 17 11.08 28.82 21.41
N ASP A 18 11.10 27.56 21.83
CA ASP A 18 11.95 26.49 21.30
C ASP A 18 11.63 26.09 19.86
N LEU A 19 10.42 26.39 19.39
CA LEU A 19 9.96 26.10 18.03
C LEU A 19 10.23 27.22 17.04
N VAL A 20 10.62 28.41 17.50
CA VAL A 20 10.74 29.59 16.66
C VAL A 20 12.13 29.67 16.00
N LYS A 21 12.16 29.60 14.67
CA LYS A 21 13.39 29.80 13.87
C LYS A 21 13.72 31.28 13.69
N ASN A 22 12.71 32.11 13.46
CA ASN A 22 12.92 33.51 13.09
C ASN A 22 11.71 34.38 13.42
N ILE A 23 11.97 35.65 13.75
CA ILE A 23 10.95 36.66 14.05
C ILE A 23 11.31 37.94 13.31
N GLN A 24 10.40 38.42 12.46
CA GLN A 24 10.50 39.71 11.76
C GLN A 24 9.29 40.58 12.07
N ILE A 25 9.51 41.86 12.34
CA ILE A 25 8.45 42.84 12.60
C ILE A 25 8.50 43.90 11.51
N MET A 26 7.38 44.08 10.80
CA MET A 26 7.23 45.09 9.76
C MET A 26 5.96 45.91 10.01
N GLY A 27 6.13 47.12 10.55
CA GLY A 27 5.01 47.97 10.96
C GLY A 27 4.16 47.28 12.02
N ASP A 28 2.90 47.01 11.69
CA ASP A 28 1.93 46.32 12.56
C ASP A 28 1.78 44.82 12.23
N SER A 29 2.67 44.27 11.38
CA SER A 29 2.73 42.85 11.07
C SER A 29 3.92 42.16 11.75
N VAL A 30 3.65 41.04 12.42
CA VAL A 30 4.66 40.16 13.00
C VAL A 30 4.70 38.86 12.22
N PHE A 31 5.87 38.53 11.68
CA PHE A 31 6.14 37.30 10.94
C PHE A 31 6.96 36.38 11.84
N ILE A 32 6.46 35.16 12.05
CA ILE A 32 7.16 34.14 12.84
C ILE A 32 7.29 32.88 12.00
N ASP A 33 8.55 32.47 11.78
CA ASP A 33 8.88 31.18 11.19
C ASP A 33 9.07 30.17 12.33
N MET A 34 8.27 29.10 12.33
CA MET A 34 8.28 28.07 13.36
C MET A 34 8.50 26.69 12.75
N VAL A 35 8.97 25.77 13.57
CA VAL A 35 9.08 24.35 13.24
C VAL A 35 8.18 23.56 14.17
N ALA A 36 7.26 22.75 13.63
CA ALA A 36 6.45 21.88 14.49
C ALA A 36 7.29 20.72 15.06
N HIS A 37 6.94 20.22 16.25
CA HIS A 37 7.54 18.99 16.80
C HIS A 37 7.18 17.73 15.99
N SER A 38 6.10 17.80 15.20
CA SER A 38 5.52 16.68 14.50
C SER A 38 5.22 17.01 13.04
N PRO A 39 5.39 16.05 12.12
CA PRO A 39 5.07 16.24 10.71
C PRO A 39 3.54 16.23 10.43
N ALA A 40 2.69 15.91 11.40
CA ALA A 40 1.25 15.74 11.19
C ALA A 40 0.52 17.07 10.88
N MET A 41 -0.20 17.11 9.75
CA MET A 41 -0.88 18.33 9.26
C MET A 41 -1.95 18.85 10.24
N HIS A 42 -2.69 17.96 10.91
CA HIS A 42 -3.75 18.35 11.84
C HIS A 42 -3.20 19.03 13.10
N GLU A 43 -2.00 18.65 13.55
CA GLU A 43 -1.33 19.29 14.69
C GLU A 43 -0.81 20.67 14.32
N LYS A 44 -0.27 20.85 13.10
CA LYS A 44 0.12 22.17 12.58
C LYS A 44 -1.07 23.13 12.53
N LYS A 45 -2.22 22.67 12.04
CA LYS A 45 -3.42 23.50 11.95
C LYS A 45 -3.96 23.88 13.33
N LYS A 46 -3.90 22.96 14.30
CA LYS A 46 -4.25 23.25 15.70
C LYS A 46 -3.31 24.29 16.32
N LEU A 47 -2.00 24.13 16.12
CA LEU A 47 -0.98 25.07 16.60
C LEU A 47 -1.17 26.46 15.96
N GLU A 48 -1.42 26.53 14.66
CA GLU A 48 -1.66 27.78 13.95
C GLU A 48 -2.89 28.53 14.48
N VAL A 49 -4.00 27.82 14.71
CA VAL A 49 -5.23 28.41 15.26
C VAL A 49 -5.01 28.89 16.70
N ALA A 50 -4.39 28.06 17.54
CA ALA A 50 -4.10 28.41 18.93
C ALA A 50 -3.19 29.64 19.03
N MET A 51 -2.12 29.69 18.21
CA MET A 51 -1.18 30.82 18.17
C MET A 51 -1.86 32.11 17.72
N LYS A 52 -2.71 32.06 16.68
CA LYS A 52 -3.46 33.24 16.21
C LYS A 52 -4.41 33.78 17.29
N GLN A 53 -5.09 32.90 18.02
CA GLN A 53 -5.99 33.29 19.12
C GLN A 53 -5.23 33.89 20.30
N ALA A 54 -4.16 33.22 20.76
CA ALA A 54 -3.33 33.69 21.87
C ALA A 54 -2.68 35.04 21.54
N PHE A 55 -2.16 35.19 20.33
CA PHE A 55 -1.48 36.42 19.90
C PHE A 55 -2.45 37.61 19.79
N THR A 56 -3.63 37.40 19.22
CA THR A 56 -4.68 38.44 19.15
C THR A 56 -5.14 38.86 20.54
N SER A 57 -5.23 37.91 21.48
CA SER A 57 -5.63 38.20 22.86
C SER A 57 -4.57 39.01 23.62
N HIS A 58 -3.29 38.81 23.32
CA HIS A 58 -2.18 39.48 24.02
C HIS A 58 -1.84 40.86 23.42
N PHE A 59 -1.83 41.00 22.09
CA PHE A 59 -1.41 42.23 21.40
C PHE A 59 -2.56 43.05 20.80
N GLY A 60 -3.79 42.53 20.81
CA GLY A 60 -4.99 43.18 20.26
C GLY A 60 -5.13 43.03 18.74
N GLU A 61 -6.30 43.36 18.21
CA GLU A 61 -6.67 43.19 16.79
C GLU A 61 -5.88 44.09 15.83
N ASN A 62 -5.23 45.13 16.35
CA ASN A 62 -4.46 46.09 15.54
C ASN A 62 -3.13 45.51 15.04
N VAL A 63 -2.77 44.28 15.43
CA VAL A 63 -1.51 43.63 15.11
C VAL A 63 -1.77 42.34 14.33
N THR A 64 -1.20 42.23 13.13
CA THR A 64 -1.38 41.06 12.28
C THR A 64 -0.27 40.04 12.49
N LEU A 65 -0.61 38.83 12.92
CA LEU A 65 0.32 37.70 12.97
C LEU A 65 0.30 36.91 11.65
N LYS A 66 1.48 36.71 11.06
CA LYS A 66 1.71 35.81 9.92
C LYS A 66 2.65 34.68 10.35
N LEU A 67 2.12 33.45 10.36
CA LEU A 67 2.84 32.25 10.74
C LEU A 67 3.27 31.47 9.51
N LYS A 68 4.52 31.01 9.50
CA LYS A 68 4.99 29.96 8.60
C LYS A 68 5.46 28.79 9.47
N ILE A 69 4.77 27.66 9.41
CA ILE A 69 5.07 26.47 10.23
C ILE A 69 5.65 25.37 9.33
N ASP A 70 6.96 25.27 9.30
CA ASP A 70 7.68 24.23 8.57
C ASP A 70 7.68 22.91 9.36
N SER A 71 7.83 21.79 8.66
CA SER A 71 8.06 20.48 9.31
C SER A 71 9.49 20.45 9.89
N PRO A 72 9.75 19.63 10.93
CA PRO A 72 11.11 19.48 11.44
C PRO A 72 12.03 18.94 10.35
N GLU A 73 13.16 19.61 10.14
CA GLU A 73 14.23 19.13 9.26
C GLU A 73 14.82 17.87 9.88
N GLN A 74 14.85 16.79 9.09
CA GLN A 74 15.44 15.52 9.49
C GLN A 74 16.94 15.74 9.71
N SER A 75 17.42 15.57 10.94
CA SER A 75 18.83 15.78 11.28
C SER A 75 19.76 14.84 10.51
N GLU A 76 20.90 15.37 10.04
CA GLU A 76 21.86 14.68 9.17
C GLU A 76 22.45 13.39 9.78
N ILE A 77 22.36 13.21 11.09
CA ILE A 77 22.80 11.98 11.79
C ILE A 77 21.90 10.78 11.44
N GLN A 78 20.68 10.99 10.91
CA GLN A 78 19.81 9.93 10.39
C GLN A 78 20.16 9.51 8.95
N GLN A 79 21.02 10.24 8.23
CA GLN A 79 21.36 9.92 6.84
C GLN A 79 22.17 8.60 6.70
N ASN A 80 22.78 8.11 7.78
CA ASN A 80 23.57 6.87 7.77
C ASN A 80 22.84 5.64 8.34
N GLN A 81 21.53 5.72 8.59
CA GLN A 81 20.68 4.55 8.92
C GLN A 81 19.42 4.47 8.04
N ILE A 82 19.53 4.82 6.77
CA ILE A 82 18.41 4.76 5.81
C ILE A 82 18.14 3.30 5.41
N LYS A 83 17.34 2.59 6.21
CA LYS A 83 16.64 1.37 5.79
C LYS A 83 15.23 1.76 5.34
N GLY A 84 14.92 1.50 4.06
CA GLY A 84 13.60 1.75 3.48
C GLY A 84 13.53 2.74 2.32
N LYS A 85 14.59 2.91 1.50
CA LYS A 85 14.48 3.71 0.26
C LYS A 85 13.41 3.11 -0.66
N GLN A 86 12.60 4.00 -1.26
CA GLN A 86 11.77 3.72 -2.45
C GLN A 86 12.56 2.87 -3.44
N ILE A 87 11.88 1.92 -4.07
CA ILE A 87 12.51 1.09 -5.11
C ILE A 87 12.63 1.96 -6.35
N PRO A 88 13.85 2.25 -6.84
CA PRO A 88 14.03 3.10 -8.01
C PRO A 88 13.22 2.57 -9.21
N GLY A 89 12.58 3.48 -9.93
CA GLY A 89 11.76 3.17 -11.10
C GLY A 89 10.33 2.70 -10.79
N ILE A 90 9.96 2.44 -9.53
CA ILE A 90 8.61 1.98 -9.18
C ILE A 90 7.83 3.08 -8.45
N LYS A 91 6.76 3.59 -9.07
CA LYS A 91 5.95 4.68 -8.52
C LYS A 91 5.03 4.22 -7.39
N ASN A 92 4.28 3.14 -7.62
CA ASN A 92 3.30 2.62 -6.65
C ASN A 92 3.47 1.12 -6.44
N ILE A 93 3.60 0.71 -5.19
CA ILE A 93 3.63 -0.70 -4.79
C ILE A 93 2.32 -1.02 -4.08
N ILE A 94 1.49 -1.89 -4.66
CA ILE A 94 0.18 -2.23 -4.13
C ILE A 94 0.21 -3.65 -3.59
N ALA A 95 0.01 -3.80 -2.29
CA ALA A 95 -0.12 -5.10 -1.65
C ALA A 95 -1.52 -5.67 -1.89
N ILE A 96 -1.61 -6.86 -2.49
CA ILE A 96 -2.86 -7.62 -2.60
C ILE A 96 -2.85 -8.69 -1.51
N ALA A 97 -3.72 -8.56 -0.51
CA ALA A 97 -3.75 -9.41 0.67
C ALA A 97 -5.11 -10.09 0.86
N SER A 98 -5.16 -11.15 1.65
CA SER A 98 -6.41 -11.84 2.01
C SER A 98 -6.34 -12.44 3.40
N GLY A 99 -7.44 -12.37 4.15
CA GLY A 99 -7.52 -12.96 5.50
C GLY A 99 -7.40 -14.49 5.55
N LYS A 100 -7.79 -15.19 4.47
CA LYS A 100 -7.75 -16.66 4.39
C LYS A 100 -7.30 -17.15 3.02
N GLY A 101 -6.83 -18.40 2.97
CA GLY A 101 -6.55 -19.10 1.72
C GLY A 101 -7.83 -19.39 0.92
N GLY A 102 -7.71 -19.46 -0.41
CA GLY A 102 -8.81 -19.89 -1.29
C GLY A 102 -9.87 -18.83 -1.63
N VAL A 103 -9.68 -17.56 -1.25
CA VAL A 103 -10.59 -16.45 -1.66
C VAL A 103 -10.38 -15.99 -3.10
N GLY A 104 -9.40 -16.54 -3.83
CA GLY A 104 -9.06 -16.12 -5.19
C GLY A 104 -8.19 -14.86 -5.27
N LYS A 105 -7.42 -14.55 -4.21
CA LYS A 105 -6.47 -13.42 -4.15
C LYS A 105 -5.57 -13.33 -5.40
N SER A 106 -4.87 -14.41 -5.74
CA SER A 106 -3.96 -14.45 -6.90
C SER A 106 -4.69 -14.28 -8.23
N THR A 107 -5.91 -14.81 -8.34
CA THR A 107 -6.76 -14.58 -9.51
C THR A 107 -7.12 -13.11 -9.65
N VAL A 108 -7.47 -12.44 -8.55
CA VAL A 108 -7.73 -11.00 -8.54
C VAL A 108 -6.46 -10.23 -8.90
N ALA A 109 -5.31 -10.56 -8.30
CA ALA A 109 -4.04 -9.90 -8.58
C ALA A 109 -3.64 -10.01 -10.07
N ALA A 110 -3.75 -11.20 -10.66
CA ALA A 110 -3.47 -11.43 -12.07
C ALA A 110 -4.37 -10.61 -13.00
N ASN A 111 -5.69 -10.60 -12.73
CA ASN A 111 -6.65 -9.87 -13.55
C ASN A 111 -6.53 -8.35 -13.38
N MET A 112 -6.24 -7.86 -12.17
CA MET A 112 -5.94 -6.45 -11.93
C MET A 112 -4.67 -6.02 -12.67
N ALA A 113 -3.61 -6.84 -12.66
CA ALA A 113 -2.36 -6.54 -13.36
C ALA A 113 -2.57 -6.35 -14.87
N VAL A 114 -3.24 -7.30 -15.53
CA VAL A 114 -3.50 -7.19 -16.97
C VAL A 114 -4.48 -6.05 -17.28
N THR A 115 -5.42 -5.75 -16.37
CA THR A 115 -6.36 -4.63 -16.54
C THR A 115 -5.62 -3.30 -16.52
N LEU A 116 -4.72 -3.09 -15.56
CA LEU A 116 -3.88 -1.89 -15.49
C LEU A 116 -2.98 -1.77 -16.73
N ALA A 117 -2.40 -2.87 -17.20
CA ALA A 117 -1.60 -2.87 -18.42
C ALA A 117 -2.43 -2.48 -19.65
N LYS A 118 -3.67 -2.99 -19.78
CA LYS A 118 -4.63 -2.60 -20.84
C LYS A 118 -5.02 -1.13 -20.76
N MET A 119 -5.06 -0.54 -19.56
CA MET A 119 -5.30 0.89 -19.35
C MET A 119 -4.09 1.76 -19.74
N GLY A 120 -2.95 1.16 -20.13
CA GLY A 120 -1.76 1.85 -20.62
C GLY A 120 -0.67 2.10 -19.57
N PHE A 121 -0.83 1.55 -18.36
CA PHE A 121 0.19 1.67 -17.31
C PHE A 121 1.33 0.66 -17.51
N SER A 122 2.54 1.00 -17.07
CA SER A 122 3.61 0.01 -16.94
C SER A 122 3.43 -0.79 -15.64
N VAL A 123 3.25 -2.11 -15.75
CA VAL A 123 2.83 -2.96 -14.63
C VAL A 123 3.79 -4.12 -14.40
N GLY A 124 4.15 -4.31 -13.13
CA GLY A 124 4.75 -5.53 -12.60
C GLY A 124 3.79 -6.29 -11.71
N LEU A 125 3.91 -7.62 -11.68
CA LEU A 125 3.29 -8.50 -10.70
C LEU A 125 4.37 -9.38 -10.06
N LEU A 126 4.52 -9.27 -8.76
CA LEU A 126 5.41 -10.09 -7.95
C LEU A 126 4.58 -11.05 -7.09
N ASP A 127 4.72 -12.34 -7.39
CA ASP A 127 4.12 -13.42 -6.63
C ASP A 127 4.97 -13.73 -5.40
N ALA A 128 4.46 -13.34 -4.23
CA ALA A 128 5.05 -13.59 -2.94
C ALA A 128 4.40 -14.78 -2.23
N ASP A 129 3.45 -15.48 -2.85
CA ASP A 129 2.81 -16.66 -2.27
C ASP A 129 3.69 -17.91 -2.44
N ILE A 130 4.54 -18.11 -1.44
CA ILE A 130 5.58 -19.13 -1.47
C ILE A 130 5.02 -20.56 -1.29
N TYR A 131 3.83 -20.70 -0.72
CA TYR A 131 3.23 -22.00 -0.46
C TYR A 131 2.45 -22.55 -1.66
N GLY A 132 1.96 -21.66 -2.53
CA GLY A 132 1.19 -22.02 -3.70
C GLY A 132 1.35 -20.98 -4.80
N PRO A 133 2.56 -20.81 -5.37
CA PRO A 133 2.78 -19.84 -6.42
C PRO A 133 1.91 -20.19 -7.61
N SER A 134 1.05 -19.26 -8.00
CA SER A 134 0.03 -19.49 -9.04
C SER A 134 0.20 -18.60 -10.25
N VAL A 135 1.00 -17.54 -10.13
CA VAL A 135 1.27 -16.60 -11.23
C VAL A 135 1.88 -17.27 -12.46
N PRO A 136 2.85 -18.21 -12.35
CA PRO A 136 3.38 -18.89 -13.52
C PRO A 136 2.31 -19.64 -14.33
N THR A 137 1.34 -20.25 -13.66
CA THR A 137 0.21 -20.93 -14.32
C THR A 137 -0.75 -19.92 -14.93
N MET A 138 -1.15 -18.89 -14.17
CA MET A 138 -2.16 -17.91 -14.60
C MET A 138 -1.71 -17.01 -15.76
N PHE A 139 -0.42 -16.98 -16.09
CA PHE A 139 0.15 -16.21 -17.20
C PHE A 139 0.73 -17.07 -18.33
N ASP A 140 0.55 -18.40 -18.28
CA ASP A 140 1.13 -19.36 -19.23
C ASP A 140 2.66 -19.28 -19.34
N THR A 141 3.34 -19.20 -18.20
CA THR A 141 4.80 -19.09 -18.08
C THR A 141 5.41 -20.22 -17.25
N VAL A 142 4.68 -21.32 -17.07
CA VAL A 142 5.20 -22.51 -16.37
C VAL A 142 6.46 -23.03 -17.06
N GLY A 143 7.51 -23.25 -16.28
CA GLY A 143 8.81 -23.72 -16.79
C GLY A 143 9.73 -22.61 -17.30
N ALA A 144 9.24 -21.38 -17.45
CA ALA A 144 10.09 -20.23 -17.70
C ALA A 144 10.99 -19.94 -16.48
N LYS A 145 12.16 -19.36 -16.75
CA LYS A 145 13.14 -18.98 -15.72
C LYS A 145 13.66 -17.58 -16.01
N PRO A 146 13.64 -16.67 -15.01
CA PRO A 146 14.33 -15.39 -15.09
C PRO A 146 15.80 -15.61 -15.46
N ILE A 147 16.26 -14.89 -16.48
CA ILE A 147 17.67 -14.87 -16.86
C ILE A 147 18.37 -13.71 -16.16
N SER A 148 19.68 -13.83 -15.96
CA SER A 148 20.48 -12.71 -15.46
C SER A 148 20.83 -11.77 -16.61
N VAL A 149 20.70 -10.47 -16.37
CA VAL A 149 21.10 -9.38 -17.28
C VAL A 149 22.01 -8.40 -16.55
N GLU A 150 22.97 -7.82 -17.24
CA GLU A 150 23.85 -6.80 -16.67
C GLU A 150 23.30 -5.40 -16.99
N GLU A 151 23.00 -4.62 -15.95
CA GLU A 151 22.60 -3.21 -16.07
C GLU A 151 23.41 -2.37 -15.07
N ASN A 152 24.06 -1.31 -15.56
CA ASN A 152 24.89 -0.43 -14.74
C ASN A 152 25.96 -1.18 -13.90
N GLY A 153 26.56 -2.23 -14.47
CA GLY A 153 27.56 -3.06 -13.79
C GLY A 153 27.01 -3.97 -12.67
N ARG A 154 25.68 -4.15 -12.60
CA ARG A 154 25.01 -5.06 -11.68
C ARG A 154 24.31 -6.17 -12.44
N ASN A 155 24.43 -7.40 -11.94
CA ASN A 155 23.65 -8.52 -12.44
C ASN A 155 22.26 -8.49 -11.80
N LEU A 156 21.23 -8.25 -12.62
CA LEU A 156 19.83 -8.22 -12.23
C LEU A 156 19.09 -9.43 -12.80
N MET A 157 17.99 -9.81 -12.16
CA MET A 157 17.05 -10.79 -12.69
C MET A 157 16.13 -10.09 -13.70
N LYS A 158 16.09 -10.57 -14.93
CA LYS A 158 15.13 -10.09 -15.93
C LYS A 158 13.75 -10.72 -15.64
N PRO A 159 12.71 -9.92 -15.33
CA PRO A 159 11.36 -10.43 -15.17
C PRO A 159 10.87 -11.13 -16.45
N ILE A 160 10.01 -12.12 -16.29
CA ILE A 160 9.31 -12.74 -17.42
C ILE A 160 8.19 -11.79 -17.85
N GLU A 161 7.98 -11.61 -19.15
CA GLU A 161 6.92 -10.73 -19.64
C GLU A 161 5.82 -11.54 -20.31
N SER A 162 4.57 -11.31 -19.90
CA SER A 162 3.39 -11.91 -20.52
C SER A 162 2.21 -10.94 -20.42
N TYR A 163 1.43 -10.84 -21.49
CA TYR A 163 0.26 -9.94 -21.60
C TYR A 163 0.54 -8.47 -21.18
N GLY A 164 1.75 -7.96 -21.46
CA GLY A 164 2.15 -6.59 -21.10
C GLY A 164 2.49 -6.39 -19.62
N VAL A 165 2.58 -7.46 -18.83
CA VAL A 165 2.93 -7.43 -17.40
C VAL A 165 4.30 -8.08 -17.20
N LYS A 166 5.17 -7.42 -16.42
CA LYS A 166 6.43 -8.00 -15.93
C LYS A 166 6.17 -8.87 -14.72
N LEU A 167 6.70 -10.09 -14.72
CA LEU A 167 6.39 -11.13 -13.75
C LEU A 167 7.65 -11.62 -13.05
N LEU A 168 7.60 -11.66 -11.73
CA LEU A 168 8.49 -12.48 -10.92
C LEU A 168 7.67 -13.32 -9.95
N SER A 169 8.10 -14.54 -9.72
CA SER A 169 7.46 -15.47 -8.81
C SER A 169 8.53 -16.39 -8.25
N ILE A 170 8.38 -16.73 -6.97
CA ILE A 170 9.17 -17.80 -6.37
C ILE A 170 8.99 -19.14 -7.08
N GLY A 171 7.83 -19.33 -7.74
CA GLY A 171 7.53 -20.48 -8.58
C GLY A 171 8.47 -20.66 -9.77
N TYR A 172 9.18 -19.61 -10.21
CA TYR A 172 10.20 -19.73 -11.25
C TYR A 172 11.54 -20.31 -10.75
N PHE A 173 11.78 -20.25 -9.43
CA PHE A 173 13.02 -20.68 -8.80
C PHE A 173 12.89 -22.02 -8.08
N SER A 174 11.70 -22.34 -7.58
CA SER A 174 11.37 -23.68 -7.09
C SER A 174 11.12 -24.60 -8.28
N GLY A 175 11.99 -25.60 -8.49
CA GLY A 175 11.65 -26.67 -9.44
C GLY A 175 10.36 -27.34 -9.00
N ALA A 176 9.44 -27.60 -9.94
CA ALA A 176 8.06 -28.05 -9.68
C ALA A 176 7.92 -29.30 -8.76
N ASN A 177 9.01 -30.03 -8.49
CA ASN A 177 9.05 -31.25 -7.67
C ASN A 177 9.85 -31.14 -6.37
N GLN A 178 10.39 -29.98 -5.99
CA GLN A 178 11.14 -29.84 -4.73
C GLN A 178 10.32 -29.11 -3.67
N ALA A 179 9.89 -29.83 -2.65
CA ALA A 179 9.30 -29.25 -1.45
C ALA A 179 10.40 -28.53 -0.64
N VAL A 180 10.56 -27.22 -0.89
CA VAL A 180 11.45 -26.36 -0.10
C VAL A 180 10.69 -25.86 1.12
N VAL A 181 11.23 -26.07 2.32
CA VAL A 181 10.64 -25.52 3.55
C VAL A 181 11.05 -24.05 3.68
N TRP A 182 10.12 -23.16 3.44
CA TRP A 182 10.34 -21.72 3.57
C TRP A 182 10.11 -21.24 5.00
N ARG A 183 11.09 -20.52 5.54
CA ARG A 183 11.00 -19.81 6.83
C ARG A 183 10.81 -18.31 6.57
N GLY A 184 10.14 -17.61 7.49
CA GLY A 184 9.85 -16.16 7.38
C GLY A 184 11.02 -15.29 6.90
N PRO A 185 12.20 -15.34 7.56
CA PRO A 185 13.35 -14.56 7.13
C PRO A 185 13.88 -14.91 5.73
N MET A 186 13.79 -16.19 5.33
CA MET A 186 14.24 -16.65 4.01
C MET A 186 13.27 -16.18 2.91
N ALA A 187 11.98 -16.27 3.18
CA ALA A 187 10.91 -15.75 2.33
C ALA A 187 11.06 -14.23 2.10
N ALA A 188 11.20 -13.47 3.19
CA ALA A 188 11.38 -12.02 3.13
C ALA A 188 12.66 -11.64 2.36
N LYS A 189 13.77 -12.35 2.57
CA LYS A 189 15.02 -12.13 1.85
C LYS A 189 14.89 -12.40 0.34
N ALA A 190 14.28 -13.53 -0.04
CA ALA A 190 14.07 -13.87 -1.45
C ALA A 190 13.16 -12.84 -2.14
N LEU A 191 12.10 -12.39 -1.46
CA LEU A 191 11.23 -11.35 -1.97
C LEU A 191 11.96 -10.01 -2.13
N ASN A 192 12.75 -9.60 -1.12
CA ASN A 192 13.55 -8.39 -1.18
C ASN A 192 14.54 -8.44 -2.36
N GLN A 193 15.13 -9.61 -2.63
CA GLN A 193 15.96 -9.83 -3.81
C GLN A 193 15.16 -9.67 -5.12
N MET A 194 13.98 -10.30 -5.24
CA MET A 194 13.12 -10.13 -6.43
C MET A 194 12.61 -8.69 -6.61
N LEU A 195 12.56 -7.91 -5.54
CA LEU A 195 12.18 -6.50 -5.58
C LEU A 195 13.33 -5.57 -5.99
N ARG A 196 14.52 -5.78 -5.42
CA ARG A 196 15.66 -4.85 -5.54
C ARG A 196 16.70 -5.26 -6.57
N ASP A 197 16.86 -6.56 -6.80
CA ASP A 197 17.84 -7.13 -7.73
C ASP A 197 17.18 -7.64 -9.02
N ALA A 198 16.10 -6.98 -9.44
CA ALA A 198 15.38 -7.27 -10.66
C ALA A 198 15.34 -6.05 -11.59
N ALA A 199 15.44 -6.31 -12.89
CA ALA A 199 15.38 -5.30 -13.94
C ALA A 199 13.92 -4.90 -14.24
N TRP A 200 13.23 -4.34 -13.24
CA TRP A 200 11.84 -3.89 -13.37
C TRP A 200 11.69 -2.72 -14.36
N GLY A 201 12.73 -1.90 -14.53
CA GLY A 201 12.66 -0.65 -15.28
C GLY A 201 11.69 0.34 -14.62
N GLU A 202 11.02 1.16 -15.44
CA GLU A 202 10.02 2.13 -14.96
C GLU A 202 8.62 1.48 -14.90
N LEU A 203 8.05 1.41 -13.71
CA LEU A 203 6.72 0.88 -13.41
C LEU A 203 5.83 1.94 -12.75
N ASP A 204 4.64 2.13 -13.31
CA ASP A 204 3.58 2.88 -12.64
C ASP A 204 3.02 2.08 -11.45
N PHE A 205 2.89 0.76 -11.62
CA PHE A 205 2.37 -0.15 -10.61
C PHE A 205 3.22 -1.42 -10.48
N LEU A 206 3.57 -1.79 -9.25
CA LEU A 206 3.99 -3.13 -8.90
C LEU A 206 2.95 -3.73 -7.94
N LEU A 207 2.23 -4.75 -8.39
CA LEU A 207 1.30 -5.52 -7.55
C LEU A 207 2.06 -6.63 -6.82
N LEU A 208 1.85 -6.76 -5.52
CA LEU A 208 2.41 -7.83 -4.70
C LEU A 208 1.29 -8.80 -4.33
N ASP A 209 1.35 -10.02 -4.86
CA ASP A 209 0.43 -11.09 -4.45
C ASP A 209 0.97 -11.75 -3.18
N LEU A 210 0.50 -11.29 -2.02
CA LEU A 210 1.03 -11.72 -0.72
C LEU A 210 0.56 -13.14 -0.36
N PRO A 211 1.25 -13.90 0.50
CA PRO A 211 0.71 -15.15 1.05
C PRO A 211 -0.67 -14.97 1.69
N PRO A 212 -1.50 -16.01 1.87
CA PRO A 212 -2.76 -15.86 2.60
C PRO A 212 -2.53 -15.69 4.12
N GLY A 213 -3.46 -15.01 4.78
CA GLY A 213 -3.52 -14.89 6.25
C GLY A 213 -2.83 -13.65 6.79
N THR A 214 -2.63 -13.63 8.11
CA THR A 214 -1.99 -12.53 8.86
C THR A 214 -0.80 -13.02 9.68
N GLY A 215 -0.13 -14.08 9.21
CA GLY A 215 0.98 -14.72 9.92
C GLY A 215 2.31 -13.98 9.76
N ASP A 216 3.34 -14.45 10.47
CA ASP A 216 4.66 -13.81 10.57
C ASP A 216 5.37 -13.54 9.23
N ILE A 217 5.16 -14.40 8.22
CA ILE A 217 5.72 -14.19 6.87
C ILE A 217 5.13 -12.93 6.23
N HIS A 218 3.82 -12.73 6.40
CA HIS A 218 3.10 -11.61 5.84
C HIS A 218 3.64 -10.28 6.42
N LEU A 219 3.83 -10.25 7.74
CA LEU A 219 4.45 -9.14 8.45
C LEU A 219 5.89 -8.90 8.00
N SER A 220 6.71 -9.96 7.94
CA SER A 220 8.12 -9.86 7.54
C SER A 220 8.28 -9.28 6.12
N ILE A 221 7.39 -9.65 5.21
CA ILE A 221 7.36 -9.12 3.83
C ILE A 221 7.00 -7.63 3.86
N ILE A 222 5.91 -7.27 4.52
CA ILE A 222 5.41 -5.90 4.56
C ILE A 222 6.44 -4.96 5.19
N GLN A 223 7.22 -5.45 6.16
CA GLN A 223 8.22 -4.63 6.83
C GLN A 223 9.41 -4.24 5.94
N GLU A 224 9.73 -5.07 4.95
CA GLU A 224 10.90 -4.88 4.09
C GLU A 224 10.60 -4.04 2.83
N VAL A 225 9.32 -3.78 2.56
CA VAL A 225 8.85 -3.20 1.30
C VAL A 225 8.10 -1.90 1.55
N PRO A 226 8.45 -0.79 0.88
CA PRO A 226 7.74 0.48 1.00
C PRO A 226 6.42 0.41 0.21
N VAL A 227 5.45 -0.35 0.74
CA VAL A 227 4.12 -0.52 0.14
C VAL A 227 3.35 0.80 0.17
N THR A 228 2.83 1.25 -0.97
CA THR A 228 2.07 2.50 -1.10
C THR A 228 0.67 2.37 -0.51
N GLY A 229 0.02 1.22 -0.73
CA GLY A 229 -1.29 0.91 -0.18
C GLY A 229 -1.62 -0.58 -0.31
N ALA A 230 -2.63 -1.02 0.42
CA ALA A 230 -3.09 -2.40 0.43
C ALA A 230 -4.52 -2.53 -0.10
N VAL A 231 -4.76 -3.53 -0.95
CA VAL A 231 -6.08 -3.98 -1.38
C VAL A 231 -6.36 -5.33 -0.72
N ILE A 232 -7.52 -5.44 -0.07
CA ILE A 232 -7.92 -6.65 0.64
C ILE A 232 -8.94 -7.42 -0.19
N VAL A 233 -8.65 -8.69 -0.48
CA VAL A 233 -9.55 -9.60 -1.17
C VAL A 233 -10.24 -10.50 -0.15
N SER A 234 -11.56 -10.56 -0.24
CA SER A 234 -12.40 -11.42 0.61
C SER A 234 -13.50 -12.08 -0.20
N THR A 235 -14.27 -12.91 0.49
CA THR A 235 -15.52 -13.54 0.06
C THR A 235 -16.63 -13.16 1.04
N PRO A 236 -17.92 -13.18 0.66
CA PRO A 236 -19.00 -12.75 1.55
C PRO A 236 -19.19 -13.59 2.82
N GLN A 237 -18.60 -14.80 2.91
CA GLN A 237 -18.84 -15.68 4.06
C GLN A 237 -18.33 -15.06 5.36
N HIS A 238 -19.16 -15.12 6.41
CA HIS A 238 -18.85 -14.54 7.71
C HIS A 238 -17.51 -14.99 8.31
N VAL A 239 -17.15 -16.27 8.12
CA VAL A 239 -15.87 -16.82 8.61
C VAL A 239 -14.67 -16.10 7.95
N ALA A 240 -14.77 -15.73 6.68
CA ALA A 240 -13.73 -14.98 5.98
C ALA A 240 -13.58 -13.55 6.52
N LEU A 241 -14.69 -12.92 6.90
CA LEU A 241 -14.73 -11.52 7.33
C LEU A 241 -13.98 -11.30 8.65
N ALA A 242 -13.98 -12.28 9.55
CA ALA A 242 -13.24 -12.20 10.80
C ALA A 242 -11.72 -12.08 10.56
N ASP A 243 -11.20 -12.85 9.60
CA ASP A 243 -9.78 -12.81 9.26
C ASP A 243 -9.41 -11.55 8.46
N VAL A 244 -10.34 -11.04 7.65
CA VAL A 244 -10.18 -9.75 6.96
C VAL A 244 -10.09 -8.60 7.95
N ARG A 245 -10.92 -8.59 8.99
CA ARG A 245 -10.84 -7.55 10.04
C ARG A 245 -9.47 -7.54 10.72
N LYS A 246 -8.91 -8.73 11.00
CA LYS A 246 -7.54 -8.85 11.53
C LYS A 246 -6.49 -8.38 10.51
N GLY A 247 -6.65 -8.73 9.24
CA GLY A 247 -5.75 -8.32 8.17
C GLY A 247 -5.70 -6.81 7.98
N ILE A 248 -6.86 -6.15 7.99
CA ILE A 248 -6.96 -4.68 7.95
C ILE A 248 -6.29 -4.08 9.20
N GLY A 249 -6.61 -4.59 10.39
CA GLY A 249 -6.00 -4.14 11.64
C GLY A 249 -4.47 -4.26 11.63
N MET A 250 -3.92 -5.29 10.99
CA MET A 250 -2.47 -5.45 10.79
C MET A 250 -1.86 -4.32 9.97
N PHE A 251 -2.43 -3.97 8.81
CA PHE A 251 -1.92 -2.86 7.98
C PHE A 251 -2.03 -1.51 8.69
N GLN A 252 -3.04 -1.34 9.56
CA GLN A 252 -3.29 -0.12 10.32
C GLN A 252 -2.50 -0.03 11.65
N MET A 253 -1.73 -1.06 12.03
CA MET A 253 -0.88 -0.98 13.23
C MET A 253 0.10 0.19 13.10
N ASP A 254 0.34 0.95 14.18
CA ASP A 254 1.24 2.11 14.16
C ASP A 254 2.66 1.79 13.65
N SER A 255 3.11 0.56 13.90
CA SER A 255 4.40 0.09 13.39
C SER A 255 4.39 -0.08 11.86
N ILE A 256 3.27 -0.45 11.26
CA ILE A 256 3.16 -0.75 9.82
C ILE A 256 2.66 0.44 9.03
N ASN A 257 1.54 1.03 9.46
CA ASN A 257 0.94 2.26 8.94
C ASN A 257 0.81 2.30 7.41
N ILE A 258 0.27 1.23 6.82
CA ILE A 258 -0.02 1.15 5.39
C ILE A 258 -1.51 1.45 5.17
N PRO A 259 -1.84 2.44 4.32
CA PRO A 259 -3.23 2.74 3.98
C PRO A 259 -3.90 1.57 3.26
N VAL A 260 -5.09 1.20 3.71
CA VAL A 260 -5.95 0.25 2.98
C VAL A 260 -6.72 1.02 1.93
N LEU A 261 -6.39 0.79 0.66
CA LEU A 261 -7.03 1.45 -0.49
C LEU A 261 -8.46 0.98 -0.70
N GLY A 262 -8.80 -0.22 -0.25
CA GLY A 262 -10.17 -0.71 -0.26
C GLY A 262 -10.26 -2.23 -0.28
N LEU A 263 -11.50 -2.70 -0.38
CA LEU A 263 -11.84 -4.11 -0.32
C LEU A 263 -12.47 -4.57 -1.63
N ILE A 264 -12.04 -5.74 -2.12
CA ILE A 264 -12.66 -6.45 -3.24
C ILE A 264 -13.41 -7.67 -2.68
N GLU A 265 -14.72 -7.72 -2.94
CA GLU A 265 -15.55 -8.88 -2.62
C GLU A 265 -15.53 -9.84 -3.81
N ASN A 266 -14.70 -10.87 -3.74
CA ASN A 266 -14.65 -11.93 -4.74
C ASN A 266 -15.69 -13.01 -4.46
N MET A 267 -16.11 -13.72 -5.51
CA MET A 267 -17.19 -14.71 -5.45
C MET A 267 -18.47 -14.15 -4.80
N ALA A 268 -18.77 -12.88 -5.06
CA ALA A 268 -19.85 -12.13 -4.42
C ALA A 268 -21.24 -12.71 -4.74
N TYR A 269 -21.42 -13.13 -5.99
CA TYR A 269 -22.64 -13.75 -6.49
C TYR A 269 -22.32 -14.61 -7.71
N PHE A 270 -23.19 -15.56 -8.02
CA PHE A 270 -23.22 -16.28 -9.29
C PHE A 270 -24.32 -15.70 -10.18
N THR A 271 -24.04 -15.54 -11.47
CA THR A 271 -25.05 -15.19 -12.48
C THR A 271 -24.92 -16.16 -13.67
N PRO A 272 -25.97 -16.92 -14.02
CA PRO A 272 -25.97 -17.77 -15.21
C PRO A 272 -25.89 -16.93 -16.48
N ALA A 273 -25.19 -17.43 -17.51
CA ALA A 273 -25.05 -16.71 -18.77
C ALA A 273 -26.40 -16.54 -19.50
N GLU A 274 -27.30 -17.51 -19.33
CA GLU A 274 -28.66 -17.51 -19.87
C GLU A 274 -29.61 -16.55 -19.16
N LEU A 275 -29.29 -16.11 -17.94
CA LEU A 275 -30.12 -15.26 -17.08
C LEU A 275 -29.26 -14.19 -16.38
N PRO A 276 -28.71 -13.20 -17.13
CA PRO A 276 -27.70 -12.28 -16.61
C PRO A 276 -28.19 -11.40 -15.45
N GLU A 277 -29.50 -11.14 -15.37
CA GLU A 277 -30.13 -10.34 -14.31
C GLU A 277 -30.29 -11.11 -12.99
N ASN A 278 -30.15 -12.44 -13.00
CA ASN A 278 -30.36 -13.26 -11.81
C ASN A 278 -29.06 -13.43 -11.03
N LYS A 279 -28.97 -12.79 -9.86
CA LYS A 279 -27.84 -12.95 -8.93
C LYS A 279 -28.16 -13.93 -7.80
N TYR A 280 -27.34 -14.97 -7.69
CA TYR A 280 -27.41 -15.97 -6.62
C TYR A 280 -26.25 -15.78 -5.64
N TYR A 281 -26.56 -15.43 -4.40
CA TYR A 281 -25.58 -15.13 -3.35
C TYR A 281 -25.14 -16.39 -2.60
N ILE A 282 -24.43 -17.28 -3.31
CA ILE A 282 -24.05 -18.63 -2.81
C ILE A 282 -23.31 -18.56 -1.47
N PHE A 283 -22.49 -17.53 -1.29
CA PHE A 283 -21.62 -17.38 -0.13
C PHE A 283 -22.07 -16.31 0.88
N GLY A 284 -23.29 -15.81 0.71
CA GLY A 284 -23.79 -14.64 1.42
C GLY A 284 -23.78 -13.40 0.53
N LYS A 285 -24.41 -12.33 1.02
CA LYS A 285 -24.61 -11.09 0.29
C LYS A 285 -24.01 -9.94 1.08
N GLU A 286 -23.24 -9.08 0.41
CA GLU A 286 -22.74 -7.80 0.93
C GLU A 286 -21.90 -7.93 2.22
N GLY A 287 -21.30 -9.10 2.49
CA GLY A 287 -20.61 -9.36 3.75
C GLY A 287 -19.37 -8.48 3.93
N ALA A 288 -18.56 -8.40 2.88
CA ALA A 288 -17.35 -7.60 2.85
C ALA A 288 -17.66 -6.11 2.59
N LYS A 289 -18.78 -5.81 1.93
CA LYS A 289 -19.31 -4.44 1.83
C LYS A 289 -19.71 -3.88 3.19
N ASN A 290 -20.49 -4.62 3.97
CA ASN A 290 -20.88 -4.20 5.33
C ASN A 290 -19.64 -4.02 6.22
N LEU A 291 -18.65 -4.90 6.10
CA LEU A 291 -17.38 -4.75 6.81
C LEU A 291 -16.60 -3.50 6.37
N ALA A 292 -16.63 -3.18 5.08
CA ALA A 292 -15.98 -1.99 4.55
C ALA A 292 -16.63 -0.70 5.09
N GLU A 293 -17.96 -0.67 5.15
CA GLU A 293 -18.73 0.42 5.77
C GLU A 293 -18.41 0.57 7.27
N ASP A 294 -18.39 -0.53 8.04
CA ASP A 294 -18.03 -0.53 9.46
C ASP A 294 -16.63 0.07 9.72
N LEU A 295 -15.69 -0.15 8.79
CA LEU A 295 -14.29 0.24 8.92
C LEU A 295 -13.96 1.56 8.21
N GLY A 296 -14.94 2.17 7.54
CA GLY A 296 -14.74 3.40 6.77
C GLY A 296 -13.78 3.25 5.59
N ILE A 297 -13.70 2.06 4.99
CA ILE A 297 -12.87 1.78 3.80
C ILE A 297 -13.77 1.60 2.57
N PRO A 298 -13.32 1.96 1.36
CA PRO A 298 -14.14 1.83 0.17
C PRO A 298 -14.21 0.37 -0.31
N VAL A 299 -15.34 0.02 -0.93
CA VAL A 299 -15.47 -1.21 -1.71
C VAL A 299 -15.05 -0.91 -3.15
N LEU A 300 -14.00 -1.59 -3.61
CA LEU A 300 -13.44 -1.39 -4.94
C LEU A 300 -14.24 -2.13 -6.01
N GLY A 301 -14.83 -3.28 -5.68
CA GLY A 301 -15.65 -4.03 -6.62
C GLY A 301 -16.16 -5.36 -6.07
N GLU A 302 -17.19 -5.87 -6.74
CA GLU A 302 -17.78 -7.19 -6.51
C GLU A 302 -17.53 -8.07 -7.74
N ILE A 303 -16.74 -9.13 -7.57
CA ILE A 303 -16.39 -10.06 -8.64
C ILE A 303 -17.29 -11.29 -8.54
N PRO A 304 -18.01 -11.66 -9.61
CA PRO A 304 -18.90 -12.80 -9.58
C PRO A 304 -18.13 -14.13 -9.57
N LEU A 305 -18.74 -15.17 -9.02
CA LEU A 305 -18.30 -16.55 -9.18
C LEU A 305 -18.82 -17.05 -10.53
N ILE A 306 -18.01 -17.06 -11.58
CA ILE A 306 -18.38 -17.61 -12.89
C ILE A 306 -17.30 -18.56 -13.40
N GLN A 307 -17.73 -19.56 -14.19
CA GLN A 307 -16.86 -20.62 -14.70
C GLN A 307 -15.69 -20.08 -15.54
N SER A 308 -15.94 -19.06 -16.35
CA SER A 308 -14.92 -18.47 -17.23
C SER A 308 -13.72 -17.90 -16.48
N ILE A 309 -13.88 -17.44 -15.23
CA ILE A 309 -12.76 -16.98 -14.40
C ILE A 309 -11.81 -18.13 -14.08
N ARG A 310 -12.36 -19.28 -13.64
CA ARG A 310 -11.56 -20.47 -13.35
C ARG A 310 -10.88 -20.99 -14.61
N GLU A 311 -11.62 -21.08 -15.71
CA GLU A 311 -11.10 -21.56 -16.98
C GLU A 311 -9.97 -20.70 -17.52
N ALA A 312 -10.16 -19.39 -17.53
CA ALA A 312 -9.13 -18.42 -17.89
C ALA A 312 -7.85 -18.55 -17.05
N GLY A 313 -8.00 -18.73 -15.73
CA GLY A 313 -6.87 -18.91 -14.83
C GLY A 313 -6.07 -20.19 -15.12
N ASP A 314 -6.75 -21.30 -15.36
CA ASP A 314 -6.11 -22.61 -15.55
C ASP A 314 -5.41 -22.75 -16.91
N VAL A 315 -5.89 -22.04 -17.94
CA VAL A 315 -5.25 -22.03 -19.28
C VAL A 315 -4.23 -20.89 -19.43
N GLY A 316 -3.95 -20.14 -18.37
CA GLY A 316 -2.94 -19.09 -18.38
C GLY A 316 -3.30 -17.87 -19.21
N ARG A 317 -4.59 -17.55 -19.35
CA ARG A 317 -5.09 -16.37 -20.07
C ARG A 317 -6.12 -15.65 -19.21
N PRO A 318 -5.72 -14.66 -18.37
CA PRO A 318 -6.60 -14.00 -17.41
C PRO A 318 -7.90 -13.48 -18.05
N VAL A 319 -9.03 -13.64 -17.34
CA VAL A 319 -10.37 -13.35 -17.89
C VAL A 319 -10.55 -11.90 -18.30
N ALA A 320 -9.83 -10.96 -17.66
CA ALA A 320 -9.87 -9.54 -18.01
C ALA A 320 -9.33 -9.22 -19.42
N LEU A 321 -8.67 -10.19 -20.08
CA LEU A 321 -8.28 -10.10 -21.50
C LEU A 321 -9.45 -10.39 -22.46
N GLN A 322 -10.59 -10.88 -21.98
CA GLN A 322 -11.78 -11.15 -22.80
C GLN A 322 -12.57 -9.86 -23.02
N GLU A 323 -12.17 -9.08 -24.02
CA GLU A 323 -12.80 -7.79 -24.35
C GLU A 323 -14.28 -7.92 -24.70
N GLY A 324 -15.05 -6.88 -24.37
CA GLY A 324 -16.50 -6.85 -24.62
C GLY A 324 -17.33 -7.75 -23.70
N THR A 325 -16.73 -8.26 -22.61
CA THR A 325 -17.43 -9.06 -21.61
C THR A 325 -17.69 -8.27 -20.33
N GLY A 326 -18.84 -8.50 -19.69
CA GLY A 326 -19.17 -7.82 -18.44
C GLY A 326 -18.16 -8.06 -17.32
N ILE A 327 -17.43 -9.18 -17.34
CA ILE A 327 -16.38 -9.45 -16.36
C ILE A 327 -15.13 -8.57 -16.59
N ALA A 328 -14.75 -8.31 -17.84
CA ALA A 328 -13.67 -7.38 -18.14
C ALA A 328 -14.03 -5.95 -17.72
N ASP A 329 -15.30 -5.56 -17.88
CA ASP A 329 -15.80 -4.26 -17.42
C ASP A 329 -15.78 -4.15 -15.89
N ILE A 330 -16.15 -5.22 -15.17
CA ILE A 330 -16.05 -5.28 -13.70
C ILE A 330 -14.61 -5.04 -13.25
N TYR A 331 -13.63 -5.77 -13.80
CA TYR A 331 -12.22 -5.56 -13.45
C TYR A 331 -11.74 -4.14 -13.81
N THR A 332 -12.16 -3.60 -14.96
CA THR A 332 -11.84 -2.23 -15.36
C THR A 332 -12.36 -1.22 -14.34
N LYS A 333 -13.61 -1.38 -13.89
CA LYS A 333 -14.20 -0.51 -12.86
C LYS A 333 -13.51 -0.70 -11.51
N THR A 334 -13.16 -1.92 -11.14
CA THR A 334 -12.39 -2.19 -9.90
C THR A 334 -11.01 -1.54 -9.93
N ALA A 335 -10.30 -1.59 -11.07
CA ALA A 335 -9.01 -0.93 -11.26
C ALA A 335 -9.14 0.60 -11.18
N GLN A 336 -10.16 1.19 -11.80
CA GLN A 336 -10.46 2.62 -11.70
C GLN A 336 -10.69 3.05 -10.24
N ASN A 337 -11.55 2.34 -9.51
CA ASN A 337 -11.82 2.63 -8.10
C ASN A 337 -10.55 2.52 -7.24
N MET A 338 -9.70 1.52 -7.50
CA MET A 338 -8.42 1.38 -6.81
C MET A 338 -7.49 2.56 -7.08
N ILE A 339 -7.43 3.04 -8.34
CA ILE A 339 -6.62 4.20 -8.74
C ILE A 339 -7.18 5.47 -8.09
N GLU A 340 -8.50 5.66 -8.06
CA GLU A 340 -9.15 6.80 -7.39
C GLU A 340 -8.75 6.85 -5.90
N SER A 341 -8.88 5.73 -5.18
CA SER A 341 -8.46 5.65 -3.77
C SER A 341 -6.95 5.85 -3.58
N LEU A 342 -6.12 5.41 -4.53
CA LEU A 342 -4.68 5.64 -4.50
C LEU A 342 -4.32 7.12 -4.71
N VAL A 343 -4.99 7.81 -5.63
CA VAL A 343 -4.79 9.24 -5.86
C VAL A 343 -5.19 10.02 -4.62
N GLU A 344 -6.36 9.75 -4.04
CA GLU A 344 -6.81 10.38 -2.80
C GLU A 344 -5.81 10.14 -1.65
N ARG A 345 -5.27 8.91 -1.54
CA ARG A 345 -4.20 8.59 -0.59
C ARG A 345 -2.94 9.42 -0.85
N ASN A 346 -2.51 9.55 -2.10
CA ASN A 346 -1.29 10.29 -2.46
C ASN A 346 -1.42 11.80 -2.28
N GLU A 347 -2.63 12.35 -2.37
CA GLU A 347 -2.91 13.76 -2.10
C GLU A 347 -2.94 14.06 -0.59
N ASN A 348 -3.46 13.12 0.21
CA ASN A 348 -3.73 13.36 1.63
C ASN A 348 -2.64 12.83 2.59
N LEU A 349 -1.82 11.87 2.16
CA LEU A 349 -0.82 11.21 2.99
C LEU A 349 0.59 11.31 2.38
N PRO A 350 1.64 11.39 3.22
CA PRO A 350 3.02 11.39 2.73
C PRO A 350 3.36 10.05 2.02
N PRO A 351 4.42 10.02 1.19
CA PRO A 351 4.96 8.77 0.65
C PRO A 351 5.21 7.75 1.77
N THR A 352 4.85 6.48 1.55
CA THR A 352 5.14 5.43 2.52
C THR A 352 6.65 5.15 2.57
N GLU A 353 7.14 4.92 3.78
CA GLU A 353 8.48 4.41 4.05
C GLU A 353 8.39 2.92 4.40
N ALA A 354 9.49 2.17 4.27
CA ALA A 354 9.51 0.82 4.82
C ALA A 354 9.36 0.87 6.36
N VAL A 355 8.67 -0.13 6.92
CA VAL A 355 8.36 -0.18 8.34
C VAL A 355 9.63 -0.17 9.20
N LYS A 356 9.68 0.72 10.18
CA LYS A 356 10.77 0.77 11.16
C LYS A 356 10.61 -0.38 12.16
N ILE A 357 11.56 -1.31 12.17
CA ILE A 357 11.64 -2.36 13.21
C ILE A 357 11.99 -1.68 14.54
N THR A 358 11.02 -1.55 15.44
CA THR A 358 11.23 -0.90 16.75
C THR A 358 11.56 -1.85 17.90
N THR A 359 11.65 -3.17 17.67
CA THR A 359 11.99 -4.12 18.75
C THR A 359 12.70 -5.39 18.25
N MET A 360 13.97 -5.54 18.63
CA MET A 360 14.68 -6.83 18.73
C MET A 360 14.71 -7.31 20.20
N ALA A 361 13.68 -6.99 20.98
CA ALA A 361 13.58 -7.39 22.38
C ALA A 361 12.44 -8.41 22.55
N GLY A 362 12.75 -9.68 22.35
CA GLY A 362 11.84 -10.79 22.61
C GLY A 362 12.62 -12.08 22.81
N CYS A 363 12.60 -12.58 24.05
CA CYS A 363 13.12 -13.86 24.53
C CYS A 363 14.63 -13.92 24.83
N SER A 364 15.06 -13.22 25.89
CA SER A 364 16.11 -13.76 26.75
C SER A 364 15.44 -14.77 27.70
N PRO A 365 15.83 -16.06 27.72
CA PRO A 365 15.34 -16.98 28.72
C PRO A 365 15.86 -16.52 30.07
N LYS A 366 14.96 -16.11 30.97
CA LYS A 366 15.33 -15.94 32.38
C LYS A 366 15.82 -17.31 32.87
N LYS A 367 17.06 -17.31 33.37
CA LYS A 367 17.70 -18.43 34.06
C LYS A 367 16.89 -18.88 35.27
#